data_AF-M6UFE3-F1
#
_entry.id   AF-M6UFE3-F1
#
_cell.length_a   1.000
_cell.length_b   1.000
_cell.length_c   1.000
_cell.angle_alpha   90.00
_cell.angle_beta   90.00
_cell.angle_gamma   90.00
#
_symmetry.space_group_name_H-M   'P 1'
#
loop_
_entity.id
_entity.type
_entity.pdbx_description
1 polymer ?
#
loop_
_entity_poly.entity_id
_entity_poly.type
_entity_poly.pdbx_seq_one_letter_code
_entity_poly.pdbx_strand_id
1 'polypeptide(L)' 'MDLEQAHREALIDYIREFAGAKRGNQALLAKESGVPGSRISHLINNTGRPPGMDGLLTLAEAIIKLHKV' A
#
# COMPACT_ATOMS: atom_id res chain seq x y z
N MET A 1 21.89 -5.77 9.48
CA MET A 1 20.49 -5.53 9.10
C MET A 1 20.45 -4.27 8.28
N ASP A 2 19.83 -4.32 7.11
CA ASP A 2 19.61 -3.13 6.29
C ASP A 2 18.31 -2.46 6.76
N LEU A 3 18.45 -1.35 7.49
CA LEU A 3 17.34 -0.63 8.11
C LEU A 3 16.34 -0.13 7.05
N GLU A 4 16.81 0.22 5.86
CA GLU A 4 15.97 0.69 4.76
C GLU A 4 15.06 -0.44 4.27
N GLN A 5 15.61 -1.64 4.08
CA GLN A 5 14.84 -2.81 3.70
C GLN A 5 13.78 -3.18 4.75
N ALA A 6 14.13 -3.12 6.03
CA ALA A 6 13.18 -3.38 7.12
C ALA A 6 12.02 -2.37 7.15
N HIS A 7 12.32 -1.07 6.98
CA HIS A 7 11.28 -0.03 6.89
C HIS A 7 10.37 -0.23 5.67
N ARG A 8 10.97 -0.62 4.53
CA ARG A 8 10.23 -0.92 3.32
C ARG A 8 9.27 -2.09 3.53
N GLU A 9 9.72 -3.17 4.13
CA GLU A 9 8.88 -4.34 4.42
C GLU A 9 7.72 -3.99 5.36
N ALA A 10 7.99 -3.23 6.43
CA ALA A 10 6.94 -2.77 7.34
C ALA A 10 5.85 -1.92 6.64
N LEU A 11 6.23 -1.07 5.69
CA LEU A 11 5.27 -0.30 4.88
C LEU A 11 4.42 -1.21 3.99
N ILE A 12 5.02 -2.24 3.38
CA ILE A 12 4.31 -3.19 2.54
C ILE A 12 3.28 -3.95 3.36
N ASP A 13 3.67 -4.42 4.54
CA ASP A 13 2.79 -5.18 5.43
C ASP A 13 1.62 -4.32 5.92
N TYR A 14 1.89 -3.07 6.30
CA TYR A 14 0.84 -2.11 6.66
C TYR A 14 -0.18 -1.92 5.53
N ILE A 15 0.28 -1.76 4.29
CA ILE A 15 -0.61 -1.60 3.12
C ILE A 15 -1.42 -2.87 2.87
N ARG A 16 -0.80 -4.05 3.01
CA ARG A 16 -1.47 -5.35 2.84
C ARG A 16 -2.53 -5.58 3.90
N GLU A 17 -2.24 -5.24 5.15
CA GLU A 17 -3.18 -5.34 6.26
C GLU A 17 -4.43 -4.50 5.98
N PHE A 18 -4.25 -3.23 5.62
CA PHE A 18 -5.37 -2.37 5.27
C PHE A 18 -6.18 -2.93 4.09
N ALA A 19 -5.51 -3.30 2.99
CA ALA A 19 -6.21 -3.77 1.80
C ALA A 19 -6.95 -5.09 2.03
N GLY A 20 -6.41 -5.97 2.89
CA GLY A 20 -7.02 -7.25 3.25
C GLY A 20 -8.12 -7.16 4.30
N ALA A 21 -8.17 -6.08 5.09
CA ALA A 21 -9.12 -5.95 6.20
C ALA A 21 -10.60 -5.94 5.76
N LYS A 22 -10.93 -5.37 4.59
CA LYS A 22 -12.31 -5.34 4.07
C LYS A 22 -12.35 -5.41 2.55
N ARG A 23 -13.34 -6.14 2.01
CA ARG A 23 -13.64 -6.16 0.57
C ARG A 23 -13.96 -4.73 0.10
N GLY A 24 -13.16 -4.20 -0.82
CA GLY A 24 -13.29 -2.85 -1.35
C GLY A 24 -12.17 -1.89 -0.94
N ASN A 25 -11.38 -2.22 0.10
CA ASN A 25 -10.28 -1.37 0.56
C ASN A 25 -9.21 -1.15 -0.52
N GLN A 26 -8.96 -2.14 -1.38
CA GLN A 26 -8.07 -1.95 -2.52
C GLN A 26 -8.57 -0.90 -3.52
N ALA A 27 -9.87 -0.88 -3.81
CA ALA A 27 -10.48 0.10 -4.71
C ALA A 27 -10.52 1.50 -4.07
N LEU A 28 -10.82 1.55 -2.77
CA LEU A 28 -10.76 2.78 -1.98
C LEU A 28 -9.35 3.35 -1.95
N LEU A 29 -8.35 2.50 -1.71
CA LEU A 29 -6.94 2.90 -1.69
C LEU A 29 -6.50 3.42 -3.06
N ALA A 30 -6.90 2.78 -4.15
CA ALA A 30 -6.61 3.27 -5.50
C ALA A 30 -7.21 4.66 -5.75
N LYS A 31 -8.44 4.89 -5.30
CA LYS A 31 -9.14 6.17 -5.44
C LYS A 31 -8.43 7.29 -4.65
N GLU A 32 -8.13 7.06 -3.37
CA GLU A 32 -7.56 8.09 -2.50
C GLU A 32 -6.08 8.38 -2.76
N SER A 33 -5.31 7.37 -3.18
CA SER A 33 -3.87 7.51 -3.46
C SER A 33 -3.58 7.96 -4.90
N GLY A 34 -4.53 7.79 -5.83
CA GLY A 34 -4.28 7.94 -7.27
C GLY A 34 -3.36 6.86 -7.87
N VAL A 35 -2.90 5.88 -7.06
CA VAL A 35 -2.08 4.77 -7.55
C VAL A 35 -2.98 3.79 -8.31
N PRO A 36 -2.60 3.36 -9.53
CA PRO A 36 -3.38 2.40 -10.28
C PRO A 36 -3.64 1.12 -9.50
N GLY A 37 -4.90 0.66 -9.50
CA GLY A 37 -5.30 -0.56 -8.78
C GLY A 37 -4.50 -1.80 -9.16
N SER A 38 -3.98 -1.87 -10.39
CA SER A 38 -3.07 -2.93 -10.85
C SER A 38 -1.74 -2.93 -10.09
N ARG A 39 -1.15 -1.76 -9.81
CA ARG A 39 0.08 -1.65 -9.00
C ARG A 39 -0.16 -2.02 -7.55
N ILE A 40 -1.32 -1.66 -7.00
CA ILE A 40 -1.72 -2.07 -5.65
C ILE A 40 -1.94 -3.60 -5.61
N SER A 41 -2.55 -4.18 -6.65
CA SER A 41 -2.73 -5.63 -6.77
C SER A 41 -1.41 -6.37 -6.79
N HIS A 42 -0.44 -5.89 -7.57
CA HIS A 42 0.93 -6.43 -7.60
C HIS A 42 1.61 -6.37 -6.23
N LEU A 43 1.46 -5.25 -5.52
CA LEU A 43 1.99 -5.10 -4.16
C LEU A 43 1.35 -6.11 -3.18
N ILE A 44 0.03 -6.21 -3.18
CA ILE A 44 -0.71 -7.09 -2.25
C ILE A 44 -0.39 -8.56 -2.52
N ASN A 45 -0.46 -8.98 -3.78
CA ASN A 45 -0.27 -10.38 -4.17
C ASN A 45 1.21 -10.78 -4.28
N ASN A 46 2.14 -9.85 -4.03
CA ASN A 46 3.57 -10.07 -4.22
C ASN A 46 3.93 -10.51 -5.65
N THR A 47 3.23 -9.96 -6.64
CA THR A 47 3.42 -10.28 -8.07
C THR A 47 3.90 -9.06 -8.84
N GLY A 48 4.55 -9.29 -10.00
CA GLY A 48 5.02 -8.21 -10.86
C GLY A 48 6.03 -7.28 -10.19
N ARG A 49 6.08 -6.02 -10.64
CA ARG A 49 6.95 -4.98 -10.05
C ARG A 49 6.14 -4.16 -9.02
N PRO A 50 6.45 -4.27 -7.72
CA PRO A 50 5.78 -3.47 -6.71
C PRO A 50 6.13 -1.98 -6.86
N PRO A 51 5.33 -1.07 -6.26
CA PRO A 51 5.70 0.33 -6.12
C PRO A 51 7.09 0.49 -5.47
N GLY A 52 7.83 1.51 -5.93
CA GLY A 52 9.02 2.01 -5.22
C GLY A 52 8.64 2.71 -3.92
N MET A 53 9.63 3.20 -3.16
CA MET A 53 9.40 3.84 -1.85
C MET A 53 8.39 4.99 -1.91
N ASP A 54 8.50 5.89 -2.90
CA ASP A 54 7.54 6.99 -3.06
C ASP A 54 6.10 6.50 -3.19
N GLY A 55 5.89 5.42 -3.96
CA GLY A 55 4.57 4.82 -4.12
C GLY A 55 4.08 4.14 -2.84
N LEU A 56 4.96 3.54 -2.04
CA LEU A 56 4.60 2.98 -0.74
C LEU A 56 4.20 4.09 0.24
N LEU A 57 4.92 5.23 0.23
CA LEU A 57 4.60 6.39 1.05
C LEU A 57 3.25 7.00 0.66
N THR A 58 2.98 7.21 -0.64
CA THR A 58 1.68 7.69 -1.12
C THR A 58 0.52 6.79 -0.67
N LEU A 59 0.72 5.46 -0.72
CA LEU A 59 -0.29 4.51 -0.26
C LEU A 59 -0.49 4.60 1.27
N ALA A 60 0.58 4.65 2.04
CA ALA A 60 0.50 4.76 3.49
C ALA A 60 -0.18 6.06 3.95
N GLU A 61 0.14 7.19 3.32
CA GLU A 61 -0.52 8.47 3.58
C GLU A 61 -2.02 8.44 3.28
N ALA A 62 -2.42 7.78 2.19
CA ALA A 62 -3.83 7.60 1.87
C ALA A 62 -4.57 6.76 2.93
N ILE A 63 -3.94 5.70 3.44
CA ILE A 63 -4.51 4.88 4.54
C ILE A 63 -4.67 5.73 5.82
N ILE A 64 -3.64 6.51 6.17
CA ILE A 64 -3.69 7.40 7.34
C ILE A 64 -4.84 8.40 7.21
N LYS A 65 -5.08 8.96 6.01
CA LYS A 65 -6.22 9.84 5.75
C LYS A 65 -7.55 9.11 5.93
N LEU A 66 -7.67 7.90 5.39
CA LEU A 66 -8.87 7.08 5.48
C LEU A 66 -9.25 6.66 6.91
N HIS A 67 -8.27 6.54 7.82
CA HIS A 67 -8.52 6.22 9.23
C HIS A 67 -8.87 7.45 10.09
N LYS A 68 -8.62 8.67 9.60
CA LYS A 68 -8.93 9.92 10.30
C LYS A 68 -10.33 10.47 9.99
N VAL A 69 -11.07 9.80 9.12
CA VAL A 69 -12.47 10.10 8.75
C VAL A 69 -13.40 9.17 9.51
#